data_AF-K3X0F3-F1
#
_entry.id   AF-K3X0F3-F1
#
_cell.length_a   1.000
_cell.length_b   1.000
_cell.length_c   1.000
_cell.angle_alpha   90.00
_cell.angle_beta   90.00
_cell.angle_gamma   90.00
#
_symmetry.space_group_name_H-M   'P 1'
#
loop_
_entity.id
_entity.type
_entity.pdbx_description
1 polymer ?
#
loop_
_entity_poly.entity_id
_entity_poly.type
_entity_poly.pdbx_seq_one_letter_code
_entity_poly.pdbx_strand_id
1 'polypeptide(L)'
;MTKHHGELVHVTTDANADVGPIDGSTTQYWSINTNGTCFPYMNGYTGAYLCSPGNPSTLCEKTDVPQSDKIKVFEYRLDALSSNWPIHMAAYLDYLVYQLEWVMGNQGYVRWMLEGHPVFEIPASAITNPPQDAKKSNPVKIMIEEPMYMIFNAALSSTWGTKPPNPGQRCRGDGKDEETNRICDSFPMYLKIDYIRIYQDTSINSTMAVGCDPKTHPTRQWIADNIEAYQDADNMVVDVSGKAFCRTNDDCTIEQNKTKVITGSCVNSRCKCKGSSWAGPRCTTTLSTIKSGSSGSSTSVRDSYGPPWFAALGTAGVTIFVTFVSVYLNLQAEKKDGELRKHKALLAGKLPGVSPFLSQ
;
A
#
# COMPACT_ATOMS: atom_id res chain seq x y z
N MET A 1 22.56 -41.46 8.69
CA MET A 1 22.41 -41.00 7.30
C MET A 1 22.22 -42.20 6.40
N THR A 2 20.98 -42.63 6.24
CA THR A 2 20.58 -43.67 5.28
C THR A 2 19.88 -42.96 4.13
N LYS A 3 20.46 -43.07 2.93
CA LYS A 3 19.83 -42.65 1.67
C LYS A 3 18.60 -43.54 1.46
N HIS A 4 17.41 -43.02 1.74
CA HIS A 4 16.20 -43.64 1.22
C HIS A 4 15.98 -43.11 -0.20
N HIS A 5 16.13 -44.00 -1.18
CA HIS A 5 15.68 -43.76 -2.54
C HIS A 5 14.17 -43.54 -2.54
N GLY A 6 13.72 -42.56 -3.32
CA GLY A 6 12.32 -42.19 -3.42
C GLY A 6 11.50 -43.32 -4.00
N GLU A 7 10.81 -44.06 -3.13
CA GLU A 7 9.58 -44.74 -3.48
C GLU A 7 8.44 -43.72 -3.37
N LEU A 8 7.59 -43.67 -4.40
CA LEU A 8 6.31 -42.97 -4.37
C LEU A 8 5.46 -43.58 -3.26
N VAL A 9 5.39 -42.92 -2.11
CA VAL A 9 4.57 -43.36 -0.98
C VAL A 9 3.14 -42.85 -1.18
N HIS A 10 2.19 -43.80 -1.27
CA HIS A 10 0.74 -43.53 -1.37
C HIS A 10 0.18 -42.89 -0.09
N VAL A 11 -0.79 -41.97 -0.24
CA VAL A 11 -1.54 -41.24 0.82
C VAL A 11 -2.11 -42.14 1.94
N THR A 12 -2.17 -43.46 1.77
CA THR A 12 -2.78 -44.43 2.69
C THR A 12 -1.86 -44.96 3.80
N THR A 13 -0.68 -44.39 4.04
CA THR A 13 0.31 -44.95 4.99
C THR A 13 0.70 -44.04 6.17
N ASP A 14 0.11 -42.85 6.34
CA ASP A 14 0.25 -42.13 7.61
C ASP A 14 -0.67 -42.73 8.68
N ALA A 15 -0.18 -43.80 9.32
CA ALA A 15 -0.91 -44.50 10.38
C ALA A 15 -1.19 -43.64 11.63
N ASN A 16 -0.58 -42.45 11.72
CA ASN A 16 -0.71 -41.55 12.87
C ASN A 16 -1.38 -40.22 12.50
N ALA A 17 -1.92 -40.08 11.30
CA ALA A 17 -2.73 -38.91 10.97
C ALA A 17 -3.93 -38.83 11.92
N ASP A 18 -4.20 -37.64 12.47
CA ASP A 18 -5.47 -37.38 13.14
C ASP A 18 -6.57 -37.53 12.10
N VAL A 19 -7.54 -38.41 12.36
CA VAL A 19 -8.73 -38.65 11.52
C VAL A 19 -10.01 -38.25 12.25
N GLY A 20 -9.88 -37.48 13.34
CA GLY A 20 -10.99 -36.90 14.07
C GLY A 20 -11.67 -35.77 13.30
N PRO A 21 -12.89 -35.39 13.70
CA PRO A 21 -13.59 -34.21 13.20
C PRO A 21 -12.75 -32.93 13.20
N ILE A 22 -12.69 -32.23 12.07
CA ILE A 22 -12.12 -30.87 12.02
C ILE A 22 -13.07 -29.91 12.71
N ASP A 23 -12.61 -29.17 13.72
CA ASP A 23 -13.35 -28.04 14.32
C ASP A 23 -14.81 -28.39 14.71
N GLY A 24 -15.06 -29.64 15.12
CA GLY A 24 -16.40 -30.16 15.46
C GLY A 24 -17.31 -30.49 14.26
N SER A 25 -16.77 -30.51 13.05
CA SER A 25 -17.46 -30.86 11.81
C SER A 25 -17.98 -32.30 11.83
N THR A 26 -19.16 -32.51 11.25
CA THR A 26 -19.72 -33.85 11.09
C THR A 26 -19.35 -34.50 9.75
N THR A 27 -18.68 -33.77 8.86
CA THR A 27 -18.43 -34.19 7.47
C THR A 27 -16.98 -34.05 7.04
N GLN A 28 -16.16 -33.34 7.82
CA GLN A 28 -14.76 -33.09 7.51
C GLN A 28 -13.88 -33.62 8.64
N TYR A 29 -12.75 -34.19 8.26
CA TYR A 29 -11.84 -34.90 9.15
C TYR A 29 -10.42 -34.44 8.93
N TRP A 30 -9.64 -34.40 10.00
CA TRP A 30 -8.22 -34.15 9.92
C TRP A 30 -7.55 -35.19 9.03
N SER A 31 -6.39 -34.82 8.48
CA SER A 31 -5.44 -35.76 7.89
C SER A 31 -3.99 -35.36 8.17
N ILE A 32 -3.76 -34.71 9.31
CA ILE A 32 -2.46 -34.19 9.72
C ILE A 32 -1.94 -35.02 10.89
N ASN A 33 -0.69 -35.45 10.79
CA ASN A 33 0.02 -36.09 11.89
C ASN A 33 0.76 -35.04 12.73
N THR A 34 0.23 -34.77 13.93
CA THR A 34 0.77 -33.77 14.87
C THR A 34 2.12 -34.18 15.47
N ASN A 35 2.47 -35.46 15.45
CA ASN A 35 3.77 -35.95 15.90
C ASN A 35 4.87 -35.76 14.85
N GLY A 36 4.53 -35.35 13.61
CA GLY A 36 5.50 -35.10 12.53
C GLY A 36 6.29 -36.35 12.12
N THR A 37 5.76 -37.55 12.38
CA THR A 37 6.48 -38.82 12.17
C THR A 37 6.37 -39.36 10.75
N CYS A 38 5.42 -38.88 9.94
CA CYS A 38 5.18 -39.38 8.58
C CYS A 38 4.80 -38.24 7.61
N PHE A 39 5.21 -38.40 6.33
CA PHE A 39 4.82 -37.68 5.10
C PHE A 39 5.44 -36.35 4.70
N PRO A 40 5.22 -35.19 5.36
CA PRO A 40 5.81 -33.97 4.87
C PRO A 40 7.30 -33.96 5.14
N TYR A 41 8.09 -33.72 4.10
CA TYR A 41 9.47 -33.32 4.30
C TYR A 41 9.45 -31.88 4.79
N MET A 42 9.51 -31.73 6.11
CA MET A 42 9.58 -30.44 6.78
C MET A 42 10.96 -29.84 6.52
N ASN A 43 10.99 -28.76 5.76
CA ASN A 43 12.18 -27.99 5.47
C ASN A 43 12.12 -26.68 6.24
N GLY A 44 12.94 -26.59 7.29
CA GLY A 44 13.22 -25.34 7.96
C GLY A 44 14.41 -24.67 7.28
N TYR A 45 14.20 -23.49 6.71
CA TYR A 45 15.31 -22.58 6.44
C TYR A 45 15.62 -21.89 7.76
N THR A 46 16.70 -22.28 8.42
CA THR A 46 17.09 -21.72 9.71
C THR A 46 18.25 -20.76 9.53
N GLY A 47 18.00 -19.48 9.81
CA GLY A 47 19.02 -18.46 9.90
C GLY A 47 19.71 -18.11 8.60
N ALA A 48 19.00 -18.12 7.47
CA ALA A 48 19.52 -17.52 6.25
C ALA A 48 19.61 -16.00 6.46
N TYR A 49 20.79 -15.41 6.30
CA TYR A 49 20.96 -13.96 6.37
C TYR A 49 20.72 -13.37 4.98
N LEU A 50 19.70 -12.52 4.86
CA LEU A 50 19.56 -11.68 3.69
C LEU A 50 20.27 -10.36 3.96
N CYS A 51 21.20 -10.03 3.06
CA CYS A 51 22.00 -8.83 3.17
C CYS A 51 21.92 -7.99 1.90
N SER A 52 22.03 -6.68 2.06
CA SER A 52 22.26 -5.79 0.94
C SER A 52 23.56 -6.18 0.21
N PRO A 53 23.66 -5.99 -1.12
CA PRO A 53 24.90 -6.26 -1.86
C PRO A 53 26.11 -5.54 -1.25
N GLY A 54 27.24 -6.25 -1.11
CA GLY A 54 28.48 -5.70 -0.55
C GLY A 54 28.43 -5.35 0.94
N ASN A 55 27.49 -5.92 1.71
CA ASN A 55 27.37 -5.64 3.15
C ASN A 55 28.66 -6.07 3.91
N PRO A 56 29.25 -5.21 4.76
CA PRO A 56 30.49 -5.49 5.48
C PRO A 56 30.34 -6.44 6.68
N SER A 57 29.13 -6.82 7.05
CA SER A 57 28.86 -7.69 8.20
C SER A 57 29.45 -9.09 8.02
N THR A 58 29.99 -9.65 9.11
CA THR A 58 30.56 -11.00 9.14
C THR A 58 29.50 -12.10 9.05
N LEU A 59 28.22 -11.75 9.22
CA LEU A 59 27.09 -12.68 9.13
C LEU A 59 26.53 -12.81 7.70
N CYS A 60 26.95 -11.92 6.80
CA CYS A 60 26.54 -11.91 5.40
C CYS A 60 27.42 -12.82 4.54
N GLU A 61 26.82 -13.39 3.48
CA GLU A 61 27.59 -14.08 2.45
C GLU A 61 28.57 -13.10 1.78
N LYS A 62 29.84 -13.50 1.69
CA LYS A 62 30.86 -12.68 1.04
C LYS A 62 30.65 -12.73 -0.47
N THR A 63 30.32 -11.58 -1.03
CA THR A 63 30.16 -11.41 -2.48
C THR A 63 31.22 -10.45 -3.01
N ASP A 64 31.59 -10.58 -4.28
CA ASP A 64 32.48 -9.64 -4.97
C ASP A 64 31.77 -8.34 -5.39
N VAL A 65 30.49 -8.20 -5.04
CA VAL A 65 29.68 -7.03 -5.38
C VAL A 65 29.97 -5.91 -4.38
N PRO A 66 30.41 -4.71 -4.82
CA PRO A 66 30.66 -3.60 -3.92
C PRO A 66 29.35 -3.04 -3.36
N GLN A 67 29.42 -2.41 -2.18
CA GLN A 67 28.29 -1.72 -1.58
C GLN A 67 27.82 -0.57 -2.51
N SER A 68 26.51 -0.45 -2.70
CA SER A 68 25.89 0.63 -3.48
C SER A 68 25.28 1.67 -2.56
N ASP A 69 25.64 2.95 -2.74
CA ASP A 69 25.05 4.07 -2.00
C ASP A 69 23.56 4.28 -2.31
N LYS A 70 23.04 3.65 -3.37
CA LYS A 70 21.62 3.71 -3.75
C LYS A 70 20.76 2.73 -2.98
N ILE A 71 21.36 1.75 -2.29
CA ILE A 71 20.66 0.72 -1.54
C ILE A 71 20.99 0.92 -0.07
N LYS A 72 19.95 1.08 0.76
CA LYS A 72 20.13 1.14 2.21
C LYS A 72 20.76 -0.17 2.68
N VAL A 73 21.85 -0.07 3.44
CA VAL A 73 22.51 -1.24 4.01
C VAL A 73 21.53 -1.94 4.96
N PHE A 74 21.29 -3.23 4.71
CA PHE A 74 20.44 -4.06 5.55
C PHE A 74 21.05 -5.44 5.77
N GLU A 75 20.72 -6.00 6.92
CA GLU A 75 21.02 -7.37 7.32
C GLU A 75 19.83 -7.86 8.12
N TYR A 76 19.17 -8.91 7.66
CA TYR A 76 18.11 -9.56 8.44
C TYR A 76 18.17 -11.07 8.31
N ARG A 77 17.90 -11.72 9.44
CA ARG A 77 17.83 -13.16 9.54
C ARG A 77 16.43 -13.62 9.15
N LEU A 78 16.36 -14.44 8.11
CA LEU A 78 15.17 -15.10 7.65
C LEU A 78 15.12 -16.51 8.22
N ASP A 79 13.97 -16.83 8.79
CA ASP A 79 13.57 -18.20 9.05
C ASP A 79 12.35 -18.48 8.19
N ALA A 80 12.32 -19.63 7.51
CA ALA A 80 11.14 -20.09 6.78
C ALA A 80 10.78 -21.50 7.20
N LEU A 81 9.48 -21.74 7.34
CA LEU A 81 8.91 -23.06 7.54
C LEU A 81 8.27 -23.48 6.23
N SER A 82 8.69 -24.64 5.73
CA SER A 82 8.09 -25.24 4.54
C SER A 82 7.83 -26.72 4.78
N SER A 83 6.82 -27.22 4.10
CA SER A 83 6.36 -28.59 4.20
C SER A 83 6.14 -29.09 2.78
N ASN A 84 6.99 -30.02 2.34
CA ASN A 84 6.90 -30.58 1.00
C ASN A 84 6.04 -31.84 1.03
N TRP A 85 4.96 -31.82 0.26
CA TRP A 85 4.05 -32.95 0.09
C TRP A 85 4.22 -33.57 -1.30
N PRO A 86 4.34 -34.91 -1.41
CA PRO A 86 4.27 -35.56 -2.70
C PRO A 86 2.86 -35.35 -3.29
N ILE A 87 2.79 -34.89 -4.54
CA ILE A 87 1.52 -34.69 -5.23
C ILE A 87 1.09 -35.96 -5.97
N HIS A 88 -0.20 -36.28 -5.89
CA HIS A 88 -0.78 -37.42 -6.59
C HIS A 88 -0.79 -37.17 -8.11
N MET A 89 -0.71 -38.25 -8.92
CA MET A 89 -0.75 -38.15 -10.39
C MET A 89 -1.98 -37.39 -10.92
N ALA A 90 -3.08 -37.40 -10.16
CA ALA A 90 -4.29 -36.62 -10.45
C ALA A 90 -4.01 -35.12 -10.67
N ALA A 91 -3.02 -34.54 -9.98
CA ALA A 91 -2.63 -33.14 -10.16
C ALA A 91 -2.13 -32.80 -11.57
N TYR A 92 -1.73 -33.82 -12.35
CA TYR A 92 -1.26 -33.68 -13.74
C TYR A 92 -2.32 -34.08 -14.77
N LEU A 93 -3.41 -34.72 -14.33
CA LEU A 93 -4.45 -35.26 -15.21
C LEU A 93 -5.75 -34.48 -15.14
N ASP A 94 -6.03 -33.82 -14.01
CA ASP A 94 -7.25 -33.07 -13.78
C ASP A 94 -7.01 -31.85 -12.86
N TYR A 95 -8.04 -31.01 -12.69
CA TYR A 95 -8.02 -29.89 -11.76
C TYR A 95 -8.18 -30.38 -10.32
N LEU A 96 -7.39 -29.78 -9.41
CA LEU A 96 -7.50 -30.00 -7.98
C LEU A 96 -7.86 -28.69 -7.26
N VAL A 97 -8.65 -28.80 -6.20
CA VAL A 97 -9.01 -27.68 -5.34
C VAL A 97 -7.97 -27.52 -4.23
N TYR A 98 -7.08 -26.54 -4.41
CA TYR A 98 -6.18 -26.07 -3.37
C TYR A 98 -6.87 -24.99 -2.53
N GLN A 99 -6.76 -25.10 -1.21
CA GLN A 99 -7.34 -24.14 -0.27
C GLN A 99 -6.30 -23.69 0.75
N LEU A 100 -6.30 -22.40 1.03
CA LEU A 100 -5.55 -21.76 2.10
C LEU A 100 -6.55 -21.07 3.02
N GLU A 101 -6.59 -21.50 4.28
CA GLU A 101 -7.30 -20.79 5.33
C GLU A 101 -6.28 -19.98 6.14
N TRP A 102 -6.61 -18.72 6.38
CA TRP A 102 -5.77 -17.82 7.16
C TRP A 102 -6.63 -17.08 8.18
N VAL A 103 -6.50 -17.49 9.44
CA VAL A 103 -7.21 -16.91 10.57
C VAL A 103 -6.19 -16.18 11.45
N MET A 104 -6.44 -14.90 11.72
CA MET A 104 -5.55 -14.05 12.51
C MET A 104 -5.79 -14.20 14.03
N GLY A 105 -4.97 -13.52 14.84
CA GLY A 105 -5.09 -13.48 16.29
C GLY A 105 -4.50 -14.70 17.02
N ASN A 106 -4.51 -14.63 18.35
CA ASN A 106 -3.82 -15.60 19.22
C ASN A 106 -4.36 -17.03 19.17
N GLN A 107 -5.54 -17.25 18.61
CA GLN A 107 -6.16 -18.57 18.41
C GLN A 107 -6.34 -18.90 16.92
N GLY A 108 -5.73 -18.09 16.04
CA GLY A 108 -5.77 -18.29 14.60
C GLY A 108 -4.85 -19.41 14.12
N TYR A 109 -4.75 -19.55 12.81
CA TYR A 109 -3.92 -20.53 12.14
C TYR A 109 -3.73 -20.16 10.66
N VAL A 110 -2.70 -20.73 10.03
CA VAL A 110 -2.63 -20.85 8.57
C VAL A 110 -2.71 -22.34 8.23
N ARG A 111 -3.70 -22.73 7.43
CA ARG A 111 -3.98 -24.13 7.07
C ARG A 111 -4.03 -24.30 5.57
N TRP A 112 -3.26 -25.27 5.07
CA TRP A 112 -3.26 -25.69 3.68
C TRP A 112 -4.10 -26.96 3.55
N MET A 113 -4.97 -26.97 2.56
CA MET A 113 -5.88 -28.06 2.28
C MET A 113 -5.87 -28.41 0.80
N LEU A 114 -6.09 -29.69 0.52
CA LEU A 114 -6.26 -30.23 -0.82
C LEU A 114 -7.57 -31.01 -0.85
N GLU A 115 -8.48 -30.65 -1.77
CA GLU A 115 -9.82 -31.25 -1.87
C GLU A 115 -10.60 -31.26 -0.54
N GLY A 116 -10.44 -30.19 0.25
CA GLY A 116 -11.10 -30.06 1.56
C GLY A 116 -10.46 -30.88 2.68
N HIS A 117 -9.31 -31.53 2.44
CA HIS A 117 -8.55 -32.26 3.44
C HIS A 117 -7.30 -31.48 3.88
N PRO A 118 -7.10 -31.22 5.19
CA PRO A 118 -5.91 -30.53 5.68
C PRO A 118 -4.64 -31.36 5.49
N VAL A 119 -3.63 -30.74 4.87
CA VAL A 119 -2.31 -31.35 4.65
C VAL A 119 -1.21 -30.71 5.50
N PHE A 120 -1.40 -29.45 5.93
CA PHE A 120 -0.46 -28.76 6.80
C PHE A 120 -1.16 -27.62 7.53
N GLU A 121 -0.78 -27.38 8.79
CA GLU A 121 -1.27 -26.26 9.58
C GLU A 121 -0.15 -25.67 10.44
N ILE A 122 -0.12 -24.34 10.52
CA ILE A 122 0.64 -23.58 11.50
C ILE A 122 -0.37 -22.91 12.44
N PRO A 123 -0.63 -23.46 13.65
CA PRO A 123 -1.49 -22.81 14.62
C PRO A 123 -0.78 -21.59 15.22
N ALA A 124 -1.52 -20.55 15.59
CA ALA A 124 -0.97 -19.33 16.19
C ALA A 124 -0.15 -19.64 17.45
N SER A 125 -0.50 -20.68 18.21
CA SER A 125 0.25 -21.14 19.38
C SER A 125 1.70 -21.52 19.07
N ALA A 126 2.01 -21.98 17.85
CA ALA A 126 3.37 -22.36 17.46
C ALA A 126 4.33 -21.16 17.43
N ILE A 127 3.81 -19.94 17.24
CA ILE A 127 4.60 -18.70 17.17
C ILE A 127 4.33 -17.74 18.34
N THR A 128 3.15 -17.82 18.96
CA THR A 128 2.78 -17.02 20.15
C THR A 128 3.16 -17.70 21.47
N ASN A 129 3.39 -19.01 21.46
CA ASN A 129 3.87 -19.77 22.62
C ASN A 129 4.95 -20.78 22.21
N PRO A 130 6.07 -20.31 21.63
CA PRO A 130 7.15 -21.20 21.22
C PRO A 130 7.76 -21.88 22.47
N PRO A 131 8.33 -23.09 22.34
CA PRO A 131 9.09 -23.73 23.42
C PRO A 131 10.12 -22.76 24.00
N GLN A 132 10.28 -22.75 25.32
CA GLN A 132 11.19 -21.82 25.99
C GLN A 132 12.30 -22.56 26.73
N ASP A 133 13.51 -22.02 26.69
CA ASP A 133 14.55 -22.40 27.64
C ASP A 133 14.27 -21.80 29.03
N ALA A 134 15.11 -22.13 30.02
CA ALA A 134 14.96 -21.60 31.38
C ALA A 134 15.02 -20.06 31.46
N LYS A 135 15.61 -19.40 30.45
CA LYS A 135 15.75 -17.94 30.38
C LYS A 135 14.65 -17.28 29.54
N LYS A 136 13.73 -18.06 28.97
CA LYS A 136 12.73 -17.60 28.01
C LYS A 136 13.34 -16.83 26.84
N SER A 137 14.41 -17.36 26.27
CA SER A 137 15.18 -16.69 25.23
C SER A 137 14.53 -16.72 23.84
N ASN A 138 13.57 -17.62 23.59
CA ASN A 138 12.93 -17.70 22.28
C ASN A 138 11.92 -16.56 22.11
N PRO A 139 11.99 -15.81 21.00
CA PRO A 139 11.12 -14.67 20.79
C PRO A 139 9.66 -15.12 20.62
N VAL A 140 8.78 -14.51 21.41
CA VAL A 140 7.33 -14.63 21.22
C VAL A 140 6.91 -13.69 20.10
N LYS A 141 6.24 -14.22 19.08
CA LYS A 141 5.75 -13.46 17.93
C LYS A 141 4.23 -13.36 17.99
N ILE A 142 3.67 -12.42 17.25
CA ILE A 142 2.23 -12.37 16.98
C ILE A 142 1.89 -13.29 15.80
N MET A 143 0.62 -13.67 15.69
CA MET A 143 0.12 -14.31 14.48
C MET A 143 0.35 -13.37 13.27
N ILE A 144 0.50 -13.94 12.08
CA ILE A 144 0.80 -13.13 10.90
C ILE A 144 -0.46 -12.33 10.51
N GLU A 145 -0.36 -11.01 10.62
CA GLU A 145 -1.43 -10.04 10.32
C GLU A 145 -1.02 -9.04 9.21
N GLU A 146 0.18 -9.20 8.65
CA GLU A 146 0.68 -8.31 7.60
C GLU A 146 -0.12 -8.48 6.30
N PRO A 147 -0.27 -7.41 5.48
CA PRO A 147 -0.92 -7.51 4.19
C PRO A 147 -0.19 -8.49 3.26
N MET A 148 -0.92 -9.46 2.73
CA MET A 148 -0.40 -10.47 1.82
C MET A 148 -1.03 -10.36 0.44
N TYR A 149 -0.30 -10.82 -0.56
CA TYR A 149 -0.79 -11.05 -1.91
C TYR A 149 -0.66 -12.53 -2.27
N MET A 150 -1.47 -12.97 -3.23
CA MET A 150 -1.42 -14.34 -3.76
C MET A 150 -0.68 -14.33 -5.09
N ILE A 151 0.36 -15.16 -5.22
CA ILE A 151 1.11 -15.36 -6.47
C ILE A 151 0.88 -16.78 -6.96
N PHE A 152 0.63 -16.90 -8.26
CA PHE A 152 0.70 -18.15 -8.99
C PHE A 152 1.76 -18.02 -10.08
N ASN A 153 2.78 -18.88 -10.03
CA ASN A 153 3.85 -18.90 -11.01
C ASN A 153 4.21 -20.34 -11.36
N ALA A 154 4.63 -20.56 -12.60
CA ALA A 154 5.29 -21.79 -13.03
C ALA A 154 6.80 -21.48 -13.15
N ALA A 155 7.63 -22.20 -12.39
CA ALA A 155 9.07 -22.02 -12.37
C ALA A 155 9.79 -23.37 -12.31
N LEU A 156 11.01 -23.40 -12.85
CA LEU A 156 11.94 -24.51 -12.72
C LEU A 156 13.09 -24.07 -11.83
N SER A 157 13.43 -24.87 -10.82
CA SER A 157 14.58 -24.58 -9.96
C SER A 157 15.41 -25.82 -9.68
N SER A 158 16.70 -25.73 -10.01
CA SER A 158 17.69 -26.77 -9.71
C SER A 158 17.89 -26.97 -8.20
N THR A 159 17.71 -25.91 -7.40
CA THR A 159 17.73 -25.97 -5.93
C THR A 159 16.60 -26.83 -5.38
N TRP A 160 15.42 -26.80 -6.02
CA TRP A 160 14.25 -27.60 -5.64
C TRP A 160 14.20 -28.95 -6.38
N GLY A 161 15.34 -29.42 -6.89
CA GLY A 161 15.49 -30.77 -7.47
C GLY A 161 15.11 -30.90 -8.94
N THR A 162 14.69 -29.83 -9.61
CA THR A 162 14.35 -29.91 -11.04
C THR A 162 15.61 -29.85 -11.90
N LYS A 163 15.93 -30.93 -12.61
CA LYS A 163 17.07 -31.01 -13.53
C LYS A 163 16.58 -31.44 -14.91
N PRO A 164 16.11 -30.49 -15.74
CA PRO A 164 15.71 -30.83 -17.10
C PRO A 164 16.91 -31.40 -17.87
N PRO A 165 16.69 -32.29 -18.84
CA PRO A 165 17.74 -32.78 -19.72
C PRO A 165 18.49 -31.62 -20.40
N ASN A 166 19.77 -31.86 -20.71
CA ASN A 166 20.64 -30.91 -21.42
C ASN A 166 20.75 -29.52 -20.74
N PRO A 167 21.17 -29.45 -19.46
CA PRO A 167 21.28 -28.18 -18.73
C PRO A 167 22.22 -27.20 -19.44
N GLY A 168 21.79 -25.95 -19.57
CA GLY A 168 22.54 -24.90 -20.28
C GLY A 168 22.36 -24.89 -21.80
N GLN A 169 21.59 -25.83 -22.36
CA GLN A 169 21.23 -25.85 -23.77
C GLN A 169 19.71 -25.83 -23.95
N ARG A 170 19.24 -25.71 -25.20
CA ARG A 170 17.81 -25.86 -25.50
C ARG A 170 17.40 -27.30 -25.19
N CYS A 171 16.31 -27.51 -24.45
CA CYS A 171 15.75 -28.84 -24.26
C CYS A 171 15.26 -29.37 -25.62
N ARG A 172 16.01 -30.30 -26.21
CA ARG A 172 15.71 -30.97 -27.48
C ARG A 172 16.03 -32.45 -27.33
N GLY A 173 15.06 -33.29 -27.66
CA GLY A 173 15.30 -34.72 -27.87
C GLY A 173 16.08 -34.96 -29.17
N ASP A 174 17.04 -35.88 -29.15
CA ASP A 174 17.82 -36.29 -30.33
C ASP A 174 17.44 -37.69 -30.84
N GLY A 175 16.40 -38.30 -30.27
CA GLY A 175 15.92 -39.64 -30.61
C GLY A 175 16.70 -40.79 -29.94
N LYS A 176 17.76 -40.52 -29.17
CA LYS A 176 18.61 -41.57 -28.59
C LYS A 176 18.21 -41.99 -27.17
N ASP A 177 17.68 -41.06 -26.39
CA ASP A 177 17.22 -41.30 -25.03
C ASP A 177 15.72 -41.02 -24.91
N GLU A 178 14.93 -42.07 -24.66
CA GLU A 178 13.47 -41.98 -24.66
C GLU A 178 12.96 -41.01 -23.59
N GLU A 179 13.55 -41.00 -22.40
CA GLU A 179 13.15 -40.11 -21.30
C GLU A 179 13.41 -38.63 -21.65
N THR A 180 14.62 -38.32 -22.15
CA THR A 180 14.99 -36.98 -22.59
C THR A 180 14.08 -36.47 -23.71
N ASN A 181 13.78 -37.32 -24.69
CA ASN A 181 12.86 -36.97 -25.77
C ASN A 181 11.47 -36.60 -25.21
N ARG A 182 10.90 -37.45 -24.35
CA ARG A 182 9.56 -37.22 -23.76
C ARG A 182 9.51 -35.96 -22.90
N ILE A 183 10.53 -35.71 -22.09
CA ILE A 183 10.59 -34.50 -21.26
C ILE A 183 10.73 -33.25 -22.14
N CYS A 184 11.63 -33.24 -23.11
CA CYS A 184 11.82 -32.06 -23.95
C CYS A 184 10.63 -31.80 -24.89
N ASP A 185 9.93 -32.83 -25.36
CA ASP A 185 8.72 -32.70 -26.17
C ASP A 185 7.51 -32.19 -25.36
N SER A 186 7.57 -32.25 -24.02
CA SER A 186 6.50 -31.74 -23.15
C SER A 186 6.46 -30.21 -23.03
N PHE A 187 7.48 -29.50 -23.53
CA PHE A 187 7.52 -28.04 -23.49
C PHE A 187 6.80 -27.39 -24.69
N PRO A 188 6.11 -26.25 -24.48
CA PRO A 188 5.93 -25.54 -23.20
C PRO A 188 4.93 -26.25 -22.28
N MET A 189 5.24 -26.25 -20.98
CA MET A 189 4.33 -26.72 -19.93
C MET A 189 3.47 -25.56 -19.43
N TYR A 190 2.24 -25.84 -19.00
CA TYR A 190 1.26 -24.84 -18.59
C TYR A 190 0.75 -25.12 -17.19
N LEU A 191 0.73 -24.10 -16.33
CA LEU A 191 -0.09 -24.08 -15.13
C LEU A 191 -1.49 -23.58 -15.52
N LYS A 192 -2.51 -24.43 -15.37
CA LYS A 192 -3.90 -24.09 -15.70
C LYS A 192 -4.66 -23.77 -14.41
N ILE A 193 -5.36 -22.64 -14.41
CA ILE A 193 -6.22 -22.21 -13.30
C ILE A 193 -7.63 -22.05 -13.88
N ASP A 194 -8.58 -22.86 -13.39
CA ASP A 194 -9.98 -22.76 -13.79
C ASP A 194 -10.68 -21.59 -13.09
N TYR A 195 -10.56 -21.54 -11.76
CA TYR A 195 -11.11 -20.44 -10.97
C TYR A 195 -10.25 -20.13 -9.75
N ILE A 196 -10.48 -18.94 -9.20
CA ILE A 196 -10.00 -18.52 -7.89
C ILE A 196 -11.22 -18.02 -7.11
N ARG A 197 -11.36 -18.46 -5.86
CA ARG A 197 -12.38 -17.95 -4.93
C ARG A 197 -11.69 -17.39 -3.70
N ILE A 198 -12.15 -16.21 -3.29
CA ILE A 198 -11.70 -15.53 -2.07
C ILE A 198 -12.92 -15.40 -1.17
N TYR A 199 -12.79 -15.91 0.05
CA TYR A 199 -13.86 -15.89 1.04
C TYR A 199 -13.56 -14.88 2.14
N GLN A 200 -14.62 -14.29 2.66
CA GLN A 200 -14.60 -13.42 3.83
C GLN A 200 -15.60 -13.99 4.82
N ASP A 201 -15.20 -14.07 6.09
CA ASP A 201 -16.13 -14.45 7.15
C ASP A 201 -17.10 -13.27 7.40
N THR A 202 -18.36 -13.50 7.07
CA THR A 202 -19.44 -12.51 7.25
C THR A 202 -20.24 -12.76 8.52
N SER A 203 -19.78 -13.65 9.41
CA SER A 203 -20.46 -13.92 10.68
C SER A 203 -20.48 -12.67 11.55
N ILE A 204 -21.50 -12.56 12.41
CA ILE A 204 -21.68 -11.40 13.29
C ILE A 204 -20.51 -11.18 14.27
N ASN A 205 -19.79 -12.27 14.57
CA ASN A 205 -18.64 -12.26 15.47
C ASN A 205 -17.31 -12.24 14.72
N SER A 206 -17.32 -12.01 13.40
CA SER A 206 -16.09 -11.98 12.62
C SER A 206 -15.20 -10.82 13.05
N THR A 207 -13.91 -11.09 13.19
CA THR A 207 -12.87 -10.08 13.41
C THR A 207 -12.29 -9.54 12.11
N MET A 208 -12.75 -10.05 10.95
CA MET A 208 -12.25 -9.62 9.64
C MET A 208 -12.65 -8.16 9.36
N ALA A 209 -11.65 -7.33 9.05
CA ALA A 209 -11.86 -5.96 8.60
C ALA A 209 -11.67 -5.88 7.08
N VAL A 210 -12.72 -5.48 6.37
CA VAL A 210 -12.71 -5.37 4.91
C VAL A 210 -12.65 -3.91 4.49
N GLY A 211 -11.69 -3.56 3.63
CA GLY A 211 -11.55 -2.23 3.06
C GLY A 211 -10.11 -1.91 2.67
N CYS A 212 -9.90 -0.74 2.08
CA CYS A 212 -8.55 -0.29 1.67
C CYS A 212 -7.71 0.27 2.83
N ASP A 213 -8.37 0.75 3.90
CA ASP A 213 -7.74 1.39 5.06
C ASP A 213 -8.57 1.12 6.33
N PRO A 214 -8.72 -0.16 6.73
CA PRO A 214 -9.47 -0.50 7.92
C PRO A 214 -8.79 0.06 9.18
N LYS A 215 -9.56 0.49 10.18
CA LYS A 215 -9.00 1.07 11.42
C LYS A 215 -8.05 0.13 12.17
N THR A 216 -8.27 -1.18 12.07
CA THR A 216 -7.41 -2.20 12.70
C THR A 216 -6.08 -2.38 11.97
N HIS A 217 -6.03 -2.05 10.67
CA HIS A 217 -4.84 -2.14 9.83
C HIS A 217 -4.78 -0.89 8.95
N PRO A 218 -4.29 0.26 9.47
CA PRO A 218 -4.33 1.54 8.79
C PRO A 218 -3.32 1.61 7.64
N THR A 219 -3.60 0.88 6.56
CA THR A 219 -2.75 0.70 5.39
C THR A 219 -2.39 2.02 4.71
N ARG A 220 -3.28 3.01 4.73
CA ARG A 220 -2.98 4.32 4.15
C ARG A 220 -1.83 5.01 4.88
N GLN A 221 -1.88 5.02 6.20
CA GLN A 221 -0.84 5.64 7.03
C GLN A 221 0.47 4.85 6.91
N TRP A 222 0.38 3.52 6.93
CA TRP A 222 1.55 2.65 6.73
C TRP A 222 2.27 2.93 5.41
N ILE A 223 1.56 3.02 4.28
CA ILE A 223 2.15 3.33 2.98
C ILE A 223 2.77 4.73 2.98
N ALA A 224 2.10 5.71 3.59
CA ALA A 224 2.62 7.08 3.68
C ALA A 224 3.92 7.16 4.50
N ASP A 225 4.01 6.41 5.60
CA ASP A 225 5.18 6.37 6.48
C ASP A 225 6.34 5.53 5.92
N ASN A 226 6.08 4.67 4.93
CA ASN A 226 7.06 3.78 4.30
C ASN A 226 7.11 3.98 2.78
N ILE A 227 6.93 5.22 2.31
CA ILE A 227 6.72 5.52 0.89
C ILE A 227 7.85 5.02 -0.01
N GLU A 228 9.10 5.00 0.48
CA GLU A 228 10.24 4.46 -0.26
C GLU A 228 10.13 2.99 -0.63
N ALA A 229 9.29 2.21 0.05
CA ALA A 229 9.04 0.81 -0.28
C ALA A 229 7.93 0.63 -1.34
N TYR A 230 7.15 1.68 -1.61
CA TYR A 230 5.98 1.66 -2.48
C TYR A 230 6.14 2.52 -3.73
N GLN A 231 7.28 3.17 -3.92
CA GLN A 231 7.62 3.87 -5.14
C GLN A 231 9.10 3.77 -5.49
N ASP A 232 9.38 3.90 -6.78
CA ASP A 232 10.72 4.05 -7.31
C ASP A 232 10.74 5.06 -8.47
N ALA A 233 11.88 5.21 -9.14
CA ALA A 233 12.04 6.16 -10.23
C ALA A 233 11.13 5.85 -11.45
N ASP A 234 10.71 4.60 -11.63
CA ASP A 234 9.87 4.15 -12.73
C ASP A 234 8.37 4.13 -12.35
N ASN A 235 8.06 4.01 -11.05
CA ASN A 235 6.71 3.91 -10.51
C ASN A 235 6.52 4.80 -9.28
N MET A 236 6.39 6.11 -9.52
CA MET A 236 6.13 7.10 -8.47
C MET A 236 4.70 7.02 -7.93
N VAL A 237 4.50 7.25 -6.63
CA VAL A 237 3.15 7.46 -6.09
C VAL A 237 2.60 8.78 -6.64
N VAL A 238 1.44 8.70 -7.29
CA VAL A 238 0.77 9.85 -7.90
C VAL A 238 -0.64 10.02 -7.34
N ASP A 239 -1.00 11.26 -7.07
CA ASP A 239 -2.38 11.63 -6.77
C ASP A 239 -3.25 11.43 -8.01
N VAL A 240 -4.13 10.43 -7.97
CA VAL A 240 -5.07 10.18 -9.07
C VAL A 240 -6.14 11.26 -9.11
N SER A 241 -6.50 11.75 -10.31
CA SER A 241 -7.61 12.69 -10.47
C SER A 241 -8.85 11.94 -11.01
N GLY A 242 -9.72 11.52 -10.08
CA GLY A 242 -10.98 10.83 -10.40
C GLY A 242 -10.81 9.34 -10.69
N LYS A 243 -11.68 8.79 -11.55
CA LYS A 243 -11.79 7.38 -11.99
C LYS A 243 -12.44 6.40 -11.02
N ALA A 244 -12.85 6.80 -9.82
CA ALA A 244 -13.73 5.95 -9.01
C ALA A 244 -15.04 5.67 -9.74
N PHE A 245 -15.65 4.52 -9.47
CA PHE A 245 -17.02 4.24 -9.87
C PHE A 245 -17.96 5.28 -9.23
N CYS A 246 -18.91 5.78 -10.02
CA CYS A 246 -19.96 6.68 -9.56
C CYS A 246 -21.28 6.36 -10.25
N ARG A 247 -22.38 6.71 -9.59
CA ARG A 247 -23.75 6.65 -10.14
C ARG A 247 -24.29 8.05 -10.40
N THR A 248 -23.97 8.99 -9.54
CA THR A 248 -24.41 10.39 -9.64
C THR A 248 -23.24 11.33 -9.41
N ASN A 249 -23.41 12.63 -9.72
CA ASN A 249 -22.36 13.62 -9.45
C ASN A 249 -21.98 13.65 -7.97
N ASP A 250 -22.90 13.32 -7.08
CA ASP A 250 -22.74 13.44 -5.62
C ASP A 250 -21.65 12.50 -5.09
N ASP A 251 -21.49 11.34 -5.74
CA ASP A 251 -20.40 10.38 -5.51
C ASP A 251 -18.99 10.97 -5.67
N CYS A 252 -18.90 12.09 -6.41
CA CYS A 252 -17.67 12.78 -6.79
C CYS A 252 -17.57 14.17 -6.18
N THR A 253 -18.39 14.50 -5.17
CA THR A 253 -18.41 15.80 -4.49
C THR A 253 -18.17 15.66 -3.00
N ILE A 254 -17.67 16.73 -2.37
CA ILE A 254 -17.52 16.78 -0.91
C ILE A 254 -18.81 17.33 -0.31
N GLU A 255 -19.38 16.59 0.62
CA GLU A 255 -20.50 17.01 1.46
C GLU A 255 -20.02 17.10 2.92
N GLN A 256 -19.95 18.31 3.46
CA GLN A 256 -19.65 18.52 4.88
C GLN A 256 -20.81 19.26 5.54
N ASN A 257 -21.49 18.61 6.49
CA ASN A 257 -22.43 19.22 7.45
C ASN A 257 -23.22 20.43 6.89
N LYS A 258 -23.89 20.26 5.74
CA LYS A 258 -24.80 21.19 5.03
C LYS A 258 -24.21 22.07 3.91
N THR A 259 -22.91 22.03 3.62
CA THR A 259 -22.34 22.69 2.42
C THR A 259 -21.84 21.66 1.42
N LYS A 260 -22.39 21.73 0.20
CA LYS A 260 -22.00 20.88 -0.93
C LYS A 260 -21.01 21.63 -1.81
N VAL A 261 -19.79 21.11 -1.90
CA VAL A 261 -18.77 21.66 -2.78
C VAL A 261 -18.63 20.74 -3.99
N ILE A 262 -18.91 21.26 -5.18
CA ILE A 262 -18.80 20.49 -6.42
C ILE A 262 -17.32 20.41 -6.82
N THR A 263 -16.68 19.30 -6.45
CA THR A 263 -15.27 19.01 -6.71
C THR A 263 -15.06 18.06 -7.89
N GLY A 264 -16.13 17.39 -8.34
CA GLY A 264 -16.13 16.47 -9.48
C GLY A 264 -17.52 16.22 -10.03
N SER A 265 -17.58 15.42 -11.09
CA SER A 265 -18.81 15.00 -11.78
C SER A 265 -18.71 13.54 -12.21
N CYS A 266 -19.84 12.87 -12.30
CA CYS A 266 -19.92 11.49 -12.77
C CYS A 266 -20.10 11.45 -14.28
N VAL A 267 -19.10 10.93 -14.98
CA VAL A 267 -19.08 10.84 -16.45
C VAL A 267 -18.78 9.40 -16.82
N ASN A 268 -19.68 8.75 -17.58
CA ASN A 268 -19.52 7.34 -17.98
C ASN A 268 -19.25 6.40 -16.78
N SER A 269 -20.01 6.58 -15.69
CA SER A 269 -19.85 5.82 -14.44
C SER A 269 -18.45 5.92 -13.81
N ARG A 270 -17.73 7.01 -14.09
CA ARG A 270 -16.41 7.34 -13.55
C ARG A 270 -16.38 8.78 -13.04
N CYS A 271 -15.82 9.02 -11.86
CA CYS A 271 -15.62 10.39 -11.38
C CYS A 271 -14.60 11.12 -12.26
N LYS A 272 -14.92 12.36 -12.62
CA LYS A 272 -14.02 13.32 -13.28
C LYS A 272 -13.93 14.57 -12.42
N CYS A 273 -12.71 14.88 -11.97
CA CYS A 273 -12.50 16.03 -11.09
C CYS A 273 -12.66 17.35 -11.83
N LYS A 274 -13.12 18.36 -11.10
CA LYS A 274 -13.38 19.69 -11.61
C LYS A 274 -12.11 20.54 -11.49
N GLY A 275 -11.38 20.67 -12.59
CA GLY A 275 -10.12 21.41 -12.60
C GLY A 275 -8.95 20.62 -12.00
N SER A 276 -7.79 21.26 -11.86
CA SER A 276 -6.53 20.64 -11.42
C SER A 276 -6.37 20.60 -9.89
N SER A 277 -7.13 21.39 -9.14
CA SER A 277 -6.95 21.50 -7.68
C SER A 277 -7.54 20.33 -6.87
N TRP A 278 -8.30 19.44 -7.52
CA TRP A 278 -8.94 18.29 -6.88
C TRP A 278 -8.35 16.96 -7.38
N ALA A 279 -8.11 16.08 -6.42
CA ALA A 279 -7.53 14.77 -6.59
C ALA A 279 -8.30 13.72 -5.79
N GLY A 280 -7.77 12.51 -5.78
CA GLY A 280 -8.38 11.31 -5.24
C GLY A 280 -9.35 10.66 -6.24
N PRO A 281 -9.64 9.35 -6.06
CA PRO A 281 -10.52 8.61 -6.94
C PRO A 281 -11.92 9.23 -7.10
N ARG A 282 -12.42 9.85 -6.03
CA ARG A 282 -13.73 10.53 -5.96
C ARG A 282 -13.65 12.05 -5.97
N CYS A 283 -12.49 12.65 -6.26
CA CYS A 283 -12.31 14.11 -6.26
C CYS A 283 -12.59 14.76 -4.91
N THR A 284 -12.39 14.03 -3.81
CA THR A 284 -12.70 14.48 -2.45
C THR A 284 -11.47 14.93 -1.68
N THR A 285 -10.29 14.88 -2.30
CA THR A 285 -9.04 15.40 -1.72
C THR A 285 -8.55 16.57 -2.55
N THR A 286 -7.91 17.54 -1.92
CA THR A 286 -7.15 18.55 -2.65
C THR A 286 -5.91 17.88 -3.24
N LEU A 287 -5.49 18.30 -4.44
CA LEU A 287 -4.19 17.89 -4.97
C LEU A 287 -3.12 18.33 -3.97
N SER A 288 -2.43 17.38 -3.35
CA SER A 288 -1.42 17.70 -2.37
C SER A 288 -0.20 18.17 -3.14
N THR A 289 0.25 19.41 -2.94
CA THR A 289 1.65 19.75 -3.21
C THR A 289 2.47 18.96 -2.21
N ILE A 290 2.77 17.69 -2.53
CA ILE A 290 3.60 16.84 -1.68
C ILE A 290 4.92 17.59 -1.50
N LYS A 291 5.30 17.79 -0.24
CA LYS A 291 6.67 18.12 0.15
C LYS A 291 7.55 16.94 -0.30
N SER A 292 7.99 16.96 -1.55
CA SER A 292 9.09 16.11 -1.99
C SER A 292 10.35 16.64 -1.33
N GLY A 293 10.82 15.91 -0.32
CA GLY A 293 12.20 16.01 0.11
C GLY A 293 13.09 15.56 -1.04
N SER A 294 13.51 16.51 -1.88
CA SER A 294 14.83 16.59 -2.51
C SER A 294 14.81 17.69 -3.58
N SER A 295 15.89 18.45 -3.55
CA SER A 295 16.23 19.58 -4.40
C SER A 295 15.94 19.40 -5.89
N GLY A 296 15.18 20.35 -6.45
CA GLY A 296 15.31 20.78 -7.84
C GLY A 296 14.21 20.32 -8.78
N SER A 297 13.13 21.11 -8.89
CA SER A 297 12.54 21.55 -10.17
C SER A 297 11.29 22.38 -9.90
N SER A 298 11.15 23.47 -10.65
CA SER A 298 10.18 24.56 -10.54
C SER A 298 8.75 24.15 -10.15
N THR A 299 8.33 24.50 -8.94
CA THR A 299 6.93 24.50 -8.50
C THR A 299 6.13 25.54 -9.29
N SER A 300 5.28 25.10 -10.21
CA SER A 300 4.30 25.99 -10.85
C SER A 300 3.18 26.30 -9.87
N VAL A 301 3.22 27.48 -9.26
CA VAL A 301 2.17 28.09 -8.41
C VAL A 301 0.86 28.39 -9.19
N ARG A 302 0.65 27.76 -10.36
CA ARG A 302 -0.52 27.98 -11.22
C ARG A 302 -1.77 27.25 -10.72
N ASP A 303 -1.63 26.26 -9.84
CA ASP A 303 -2.71 25.32 -9.49
C ASP A 303 -3.18 25.40 -8.02
N SER A 304 -2.71 26.40 -7.27
CA SER A 304 -3.15 26.65 -5.89
C SER A 304 -4.58 27.18 -5.81
N TYR A 305 -5.25 26.85 -4.71
CA TYR A 305 -6.62 27.27 -4.40
C TYR A 305 -6.73 28.80 -4.25
N GLY A 306 -7.36 29.48 -5.23
CA GLY A 306 -7.62 30.91 -5.19
C GLY A 306 -7.65 31.57 -6.58
N PRO A 307 -8.08 32.84 -6.69
CA PRO A 307 -7.84 33.62 -7.89
C PRO A 307 -6.34 33.63 -8.19
N PRO A 308 -5.93 33.69 -9.48
CA PRO A 308 -4.52 33.76 -9.80
C PRO A 308 -3.83 34.89 -9.03
N TRP A 309 -2.62 34.66 -8.53
CA TRP A 309 -1.91 35.63 -7.67
C TRP A 309 -1.80 37.03 -8.30
N PHE A 310 -1.74 37.11 -9.63
CA PHE A 310 -1.76 38.37 -10.38
C PHE A 310 -3.09 39.13 -10.27
N ALA A 311 -4.22 38.43 -10.17
CA ALA A 311 -5.52 39.04 -9.95
C ALA A 311 -5.61 39.64 -8.54
N ALA A 312 -5.04 38.96 -7.53
CA ALA A 312 -4.95 39.48 -6.16
C ALA A 312 -4.03 40.71 -6.05
N LEU A 313 -2.91 40.74 -6.78
CA LEU A 313 -2.05 41.92 -6.84
C LEU A 313 -2.71 43.08 -7.60
N GLY A 314 -3.44 42.79 -8.67
CA GLY A 314 -4.19 43.79 -9.42
C GLY A 314 -5.24 44.47 -8.54
N THR A 315 -6.03 43.71 -7.78
CA THR A 315 -7.05 44.27 -6.88
C THR A 315 -6.43 45.05 -5.73
N ALA A 316 -5.32 44.58 -5.16
CA ALA A 316 -4.57 45.33 -4.14
C ALA A 316 -4.05 46.66 -4.68
N GLY A 317 -3.46 46.67 -5.89
CA GLY A 317 -2.95 47.87 -6.54
C GLY A 317 -4.04 48.91 -6.81
N VAL A 318 -5.20 48.47 -7.32
CA VAL A 318 -6.37 49.35 -7.54
C VAL A 318 -6.87 49.93 -6.22
N THR A 319 -6.97 49.10 -5.18
CA THR A 319 -7.46 49.54 -3.85
C THR A 319 -6.52 50.60 -3.25
N ILE A 320 -5.20 50.36 -3.31
CA ILE A 320 -4.19 51.32 -2.84
C ILE A 320 -4.29 52.64 -3.62
N PHE A 321 -4.38 52.57 -4.95
CA PHE A 321 -4.49 53.76 -5.80
C PHE A 321 -5.75 54.59 -5.48
N VAL A 322 -6.91 53.95 -5.37
CA VAL A 322 -8.17 54.61 -5.02
C VAL A 322 -8.09 55.25 -3.63
N THR A 323 -7.41 54.59 -2.68
CA THR A 323 -7.21 55.13 -1.33
C THR A 323 -6.30 56.35 -1.35
N PHE A 324 -5.21 56.33 -2.12
CA PHE A 324 -4.33 57.51 -2.28
C PHE A 324 -5.06 58.69 -2.95
N VAL A 325 -5.84 58.43 -3.98
CA VAL A 325 -6.62 59.47 -4.67
C VAL A 325 -7.66 60.09 -3.73
N SER A 326 -8.38 59.27 -2.96
CA SER A 326 -9.39 59.78 -2.03
C SER A 326 -8.77 60.59 -0.87
N VAL A 327 -7.63 60.16 -0.32
CA VAL A 327 -6.88 60.96 0.68
C VAL A 327 -6.37 62.28 0.06
N TYR A 328 -5.83 62.25 -1.15
CA TYR A 328 -5.34 63.45 -1.84
C TYR A 328 -6.47 64.48 -2.11
N LEU A 329 -7.62 64.01 -2.58
CA LEU A 329 -8.79 64.86 -2.81
C LEU A 329 -9.31 65.47 -1.50
N ASN A 330 -9.33 64.71 -0.41
CA ASN A 330 -9.72 65.23 0.92
C ASN A 330 -8.74 66.30 1.42
N LEU A 331 -7.42 66.10 1.28
CA LEU A 331 -6.41 67.10 1.66
C LEU A 331 -6.52 68.40 0.83
N GLN A 332 -6.82 68.28 -0.46
CA GLN A 332 -7.08 69.43 -1.33
C GLN A 332 -8.36 70.18 -0.95
N ALA A 333 -9.42 69.46 -0.57
CA ALA A 333 -10.66 70.05 -0.09
C ALA A 333 -10.44 70.80 1.25
N GLU A 334 -9.73 70.19 2.21
CA GLU A 334 -9.39 70.86 3.48
C GLU A 334 -8.51 72.10 3.27
N LYS A 335 -7.56 72.05 2.33
CA LYS A 335 -6.72 73.21 2.00
C LYS A 335 -7.56 74.36 1.45
N LYS A 336 -8.50 74.06 0.54
CA LYS A 336 -9.44 75.06 -0.01
C LYS A 336 -10.36 75.63 1.08
N ASP A 337 -10.90 74.79 1.96
CA ASP A 337 -11.74 75.24 3.07
C ASP A 337 -10.96 76.07 4.09
N GLY A 338 -9.70 75.72 4.34
CA GLY A 338 -8.76 76.47 5.18
C GLY A 338 -8.44 77.86 4.61
N GLU A 339 -8.21 77.97 3.30
CA GLU A 339 -8.01 79.25 2.62
C GLU A 339 -9.30 80.09 2.61
N LEU A 340 -10.46 79.48 2.40
CA LEU A 340 -11.76 80.17 2.47
C LEU A 340 -12.06 80.69 3.88
N ARG A 341 -11.72 79.92 4.93
CA ARG A 341 -11.82 80.34 6.33
C ARG A 341 -10.88 81.51 6.64
N LYS A 342 -9.63 81.48 6.17
CA LYS A 342 -8.68 82.59 6.31
C LYS A 342 -9.16 83.85 5.58
N HIS A 343 -9.72 83.70 4.39
CA HIS A 343 -10.27 84.82 3.63
C HIS A 343 -11.51 85.43 4.31
N LYS A 344 -12.40 84.61 4.89
CA LYS A 344 -13.53 85.09 5.70
C LYS A 344 -13.08 85.79 7.00
N ALA A 345 -12.03 85.30 7.66
CA ALA A 345 -11.48 85.94 8.86
C ALA A 345 -10.80 87.29 8.56
N LEU A 346 -10.10 87.42 7.42
CA LEU A 346 -9.51 88.68 6.95
C LEU A 346 -10.56 89.74 6.59
N LEU A 347 -11.71 89.31 6.08
CA LEU A 347 -12.85 90.21 5.80
C LEU A 347 -13.56 90.67 7.09
N ALA A 348 -13.63 89.81 8.13
CA ALA A 348 -14.20 90.18 9.43
C ALA A 348 -13.28 91.10 10.26
N GLY A 349 -11.97 91.08 10.03
CA GLY A 349 -10.98 91.93 10.73
C GLY A 349 -10.81 93.35 10.18
N LYS A 350 -11.54 93.72 9.11
CA LYS A 350 -11.52 95.07 8.51
C LYS A 350 -12.90 95.74 8.62
N LEU A 351 -13.23 96.20 9.82
CA LEU A 351 -14.20 97.27 10.03
C LEU A 351 -13.49 98.42 10.77
N PRO A 352 -13.30 99.59 10.14
CA PRO A 352 -12.71 100.76 10.78
C PRO A 352 -13.71 101.42 11.72
N GLY A 353 -13.18 101.92 12.84
CA GLY A 353 -13.95 102.45 13.95
C GLY A 353 -14.88 103.62 13.62
N VAL A 354 -15.98 103.67 14.35
CA VAL A 354 -16.78 104.87 14.59
C VAL A 354 -17.04 104.93 16.10
N SER A 355 -16.35 105.85 16.78
CA SER A 355 -16.79 106.34 18.09
C SER A 355 -17.97 107.30 17.91
N PRO A 356 -18.92 107.32 18.87
CA PRO A 356 -19.58 108.55 19.21
C PRO A 356 -19.34 108.92 20.69
N PHE A 357 -18.83 110.14 20.84
CA PHE A 357 -19.17 111.20 21.78
C PHE A 357 -19.95 110.92 23.09
N LEU A 358 -19.46 111.62 24.12
CA LEU A 358 -19.94 111.78 25.49
C LEU A 358 -21.36 112.37 25.68
N SER A 359 -21.97 111.97 26.81
CA SER A 359 -22.70 112.78 27.82
C SER A 359 -23.96 113.57 27.40
N GLN A 360 -25.13 113.10 27.81
CA GLN A 360 -25.82 113.52 29.05
C GLN A 360 -26.88 112.49 29.45
#